data_AF-A0AA88TF40-F1
#
_entry.id   AF-A0AA88TF40-F1
#
_cell.length_a   1.000
_cell.length_b   1.000
_cell.length_c   1.000
_cell.angle_alpha   90.00
_cell.angle_beta   90.00
_cell.angle_gamma   90.00
#
_symmetry.space_group_name_H-M   'P 1'
#
loop_
_entity.id
_entity.type
_entity.pdbx_description
1 polymer ?
#
loop_
_entity_poly.entity_id
_entity_poly.type
_entity_poly.pdbx_seq_one_letter_code
_entity_poly.pdbx_strand_id
1 'polypeptide(L)'
;MALYQCLWSYAGWYNLNNVTEELKRPEVNLPRALMIAIPMVTILYLMVNVSYLVVLTPAEMISSSAVAVTWGNKVLGRWGWVMSVAAALSAFGSLNGSFFSGGRVCYVAAREGHMPDILAMAHMRRLTPSPALIFNTVIALIVLIPGDFQAIVNFFSFTAWFFYGVTVSGLLYLKVKKPEIPRTITVPIIVPILVLLAAAFLVLAPIIDDPQIEYLYVTLFMLSGIVIYIPFIHLKLFPGLLNKLTVFLQLFLEVAPTAKNL
;
A
#
# COMPACT_ATOMS: atom_id res chain seq x y z
N MET A 1 6.22 1.04 18.20
CA MET A 1 6.74 0.20 17.09
C MET A 1 6.01 -1.14 16.92
N ALA A 2 5.75 -1.93 17.97
CA ALA A 2 5.07 -3.24 17.83
C ALA A 2 3.71 -3.19 17.10
N LEU A 3 2.90 -2.15 17.38
CA LEU A 3 1.60 -1.96 16.71
C LEU A 3 1.74 -1.79 15.18
N TYR A 4 2.81 -1.16 14.69
CA TYR A 4 3.03 -0.98 13.25
C TYR A 4 3.27 -2.31 12.55
N GLN A 5 4.10 -3.18 13.12
CA GLN A 5 4.36 -4.50 12.55
C GLN A 5 3.11 -5.40 12.57
N CYS A 6 2.33 -5.32 13.66
CA CYS A 6 1.04 -6.00 13.73
C CYS A 6 0.06 -5.48 12.65
N LEU A 7 -0.10 -4.16 12.54
CA LEU A 7 -1.02 -3.54 11.58
C LEU A 7 -0.59 -3.75 10.13
N TRP A 8 0.71 -3.80 9.87
CA TRP A 8 1.27 -4.16 8.56
C TRP A 8 0.90 -5.59 8.17
N SER A 9 0.87 -6.52 9.13
CA SER A 9 0.40 -7.89 8.87
C SER A 9 -1.08 -7.95 8.44
N TYR A 10 -1.90 -7.00 8.89
CA TYR A 10 -3.30 -6.86 8.44
C TYR A 10 -3.46 -5.91 7.25
N ALA A 11 -2.37 -5.40 6.66
CA ALA A 11 -2.45 -4.48 5.52
C ALA A 11 -3.02 -5.18 4.29
N GLY A 12 -3.70 -4.39 3.44
CA GLY A 12 -4.28 -4.86 2.17
C GLY A 12 -5.81 -4.82 2.14
N TRP A 13 -6.47 -4.55 3.26
CA TRP A 13 -7.93 -4.34 3.32
C TRP A 13 -8.41 -3.22 2.37
N TYR A 14 -7.59 -2.22 2.06
CA TYR A 14 -7.94 -1.15 1.14
C TYR A 14 -8.05 -1.62 -0.33
N ASN A 15 -7.43 -2.74 -0.71
CA ASN A 15 -7.53 -3.29 -2.06
C ASN A 15 -8.94 -3.83 -2.37
N LEU A 16 -9.77 -4.08 -1.35
CA LEU A 16 -11.17 -4.47 -1.51
C LEU A 16 -11.96 -3.42 -2.32
N ASN A 17 -11.57 -2.16 -2.26
CA ASN A 17 -12.19 -1.09 -3.05
C ASN A 17 -12.10 -1.38 -4.56
N ASN A 18 -10.98 -1.95 -5.03
CA ASN A 18 -10.77 -2.25 -6.45
C ASN A 18 -11.70 -3.37 -6.96
N VAL A 19 -12.14 -4.26 -6.08
CA VAL A 19 -13.03 -5.39 -6.41
C VAL A 19 -14.49 -5.06 -6.11
N THR A 20 -14.75 -3.89 -5.52
CA THR A 20 -16.12 -3.47 -5.17
C THR A 20 -17.00 -3.30 -6.40
N GLU A 21 -16.43 -2.87 -7.53
CA GLU A 21 -17.16 -2.73 -8.82
C GLU A 21 -17.58 -4.07 -9.42
N GLU A 22 -16.87 -5.16 -9.11
CA GLU A 22 -17.16 -6.51 -9.61
C GLU A 22 -18.11 -7.30 -8.68
N LEU A 23 -18.41 -6.75 -7.51
CA LEU A 23 -19.20 -7.43 -6.49
C LEU A 23 -20.70 -7.33 -6.78
N LYS A 24 -21.40 -8.47 -6.83
CA LYS A 24 -22.88 -8.48 -6.89
C LYS A 24 -23.45 -7.89 -5.61
N ARG A 25 -24.25 -6.82 -5.70
CA ARG A 25 -24.87 -6.10 -4.56
C ARG A 25 -23.84 -5.68 -3.48
N PRO A 26 -22.95 -4.71 -3.80
CA PRO A 26 -21.85 -4.33 -2.91
C PRO A 26 -22.34 -3.79 -1.56
N GLU A 27 -23.50 -3.12 -1.52
CA GLU A 27 -24.04 -2.48 -0.31
C GLU A 27 -24.23 -3.46 0.86
N VAL A 28 -24.59 -4.71 0.56
CA VAL A 28 -24.89 -5.74 1.57
C VAL A 28 -23.75 -6.74 1.68
N ASN A 29 -23.16 -7.11 0.55
CA ASN A 29 -22.16 -8.17 0.53
C ASN A 29 -20.78 -7.68 0.98
N LEU A 30 -20.43 -6.42 0.75
CA LEU A 30 -19.13 -5.88 1.17
C LEU A 30 -19.01 -5.83 2.70
N PRO A 31 -19.97 -5.28 3.48
CA PRO A 31 -19.89 -5.31 4.94
C PRO A 31 -19.92 -6.74 5.51
N ARG A 32 -20.74 -7.64 4.93
CA ARG A 32 -20.80 -9.05 5.36
C ARG A 32 -19.49 -9.78 5.12
N ALA A 33 -18.87 -9.58 3.96
CA ALA A 33 -17.56 -10.16 3.66
C ALA A 33 -16.50 -9.67 4.65
N LEU A 34 -16.48 -8.38 4.98
CA LEU A 34 -15.58 -7.81 5.99
C LEU A 34 -15.79 -8.42 7.37
N MET A 35 -17.04 -8.57 7.82
CA MET A 35 -17.38 -9.16 9.12
C MET A 35 -16.98 -10.64 9.24
N ILE A 36 -16.86 -11.38 8.13
CA ILE A 36 -16.42 -12.78 8.13
C ILE A 36 -14.89 -12.86 7.97
N ALA A 37 -14.33 -12.11 7.02
CA ALA A 37 -12.93 -12.18 6.66
C ALA A 37 -12.01 -11.68 7.79
N ILE A 38 -12.34 -10.55 8.43
CA ILE A 38 -11.47 -9.98 9.48
C ILE A 38 -11.33 -10.95 10.67
N PRO A 39 -12.40 -11.46 11.30
CA PRO A 39 -12.27 -12.41 12.41
C PRO A 39 -11.59 -13.72 11.99
N MET A 40 -11.87 -14.22 10.78
CA MET A 40 -11.23 -15.43 10.27
C MET A 40 -9.72 -15.26 10.18
N VAL A 41 -9.24 -14.16 9.61
CA VAL A 41 -7.80 -13.86 9.52
C VAL A 41 -7.19 -13.68 10.92
N THR A 42 -7.89 -12.99 11.83
CA THR A 42 -7.43 -12.84 13.21
C THR A 42 -7.26 -14.18 13.92
N ILE A 43 -8.23 -15.09 13.79
CA ILE A 43 -8.15 -16.43 14.37
C ILE A 43 -6.95 -17.19 13.79
N LEU A 44 -6.76 -17.17 12.48
CA LEU A 44 -5.63 -17.83 11.83
C LEU A 44 -4.28 -17.28 12.31
N TYR A 45 -4.16 -15.95 12.44
CA TYR A 45 -2.94 -15.33 12.93
C TYR A 45 -2.65 -15.70 14.39
N LEU A 46 -3.68 -15.75 15.24
CA LEU A 46 -3.53 -16.22 16.62
C LEU A 46 -3.11 -17.69 16.68
N MET A 47 -3.73 -18.56 15.87
CA MET A 47 -3.37 -19.99 15.82
C MET A 47 -1.92 -20.21 15.38
N VAL A 48 -1.44 -19.45 14.39
CA VAL A 48 -0.04 -19.52 13.95
C VAL A 48 0.92 -19.04 15.04
N ASN A 49 0.60 -17.93 15.73
CA ASN A 49 1.44 -17.45 16.84
C ASN A 49 1.49 -18.45 17.99
N VAL A 50 0.36 -19.08 18.35
CA VAL A 50 0.32 -20.16 19.34
C VAL A 50 1.20 -21.33 18.90
N SER A 51 1.13 -21.75 17.63
CA SER A 51 1.98 -22.81 17.08
C SER A 51 3.47 -22.49 17.19
N TYR A 52 3.88 -21.24 16.93
CA TYR A 52 5.27 -20.80 17.06
C TYR A 52 5.74 -20.85 18.52
N LEU A 53 4.94 -20.33 19.46
CA LEU A 53 5.32 -20.26 20.87
C LEU A 53 5.36 -21.64 21.56
N VAL A 54 4.65 -22.64 21.05
CA VAL A 54 4.71 -24.02 21.56
C VAL A 54 6.01 -24.72 21.17
N VAL A 55 6.57 -24.39 20.00
CA VAL A 55 7.72 -25.11 19.42
C VAL A 55 9.04 -24.35 19.62
N LEU A 56 9.01 -23.02 19.60
CA LEU A 56 10.17 -22.16 19.64
C LEU A 56 10.24 -21.41 20.98
N THR A 57 11.46 -21.26 21.50
CA THR A 57 11.69 -20.36 22.63
C THR A 57 11.73 -18.90 22.16
N PRO A 58 11.40 -17.91 23.02
CA PRO A 58 11.45 -16.50 22.65
C PRO A 58 12.83 -16.05 22.13
N ALA A 59 13.92 -16.61 22.66
CA ALA A 59 15.28 -16.32 22.22
C ALA A 59 15.56 -16.81 20.79
N GLU A 60 15.01 -17.96 20.41
CA GLU A 60 15.13 -18.51 19.05
C GLU A 60 14.30 -17.72 18.05
N MET A 61 13.15 -17.17 18.46
CA MET A 61 12.33 -16.33 17.60
C MET A 61 12.99 -14.99 17.29
N ILE A 62 13.64 -14.37 18.28
CA ILE A 62 14.31 -13.06 18.10
C ILE A 62 15.60 -13.20 17.29
N SER A 63 16.33 -14.31 17.45
CA SER A 63 17.58 -14.55 16.71
C SER A 63 17.36 -15.03 15.27
N SER A 64 16.18 -15.54 14.94
CA SER A 64 15.87 -16.02 13.59
C SER A 64 15.29 -14.91 12.70
N SER A 65 15.92 -14.68 11.56
CA SER A 65 15.37 -13.80 10.51
C SER A 65 14.12 -14.38 9.82
N ALA A 66 13.90 -15.70 9.92
CA ALA A 66 12.79 -16.39 9.27
C ALA A 66 12.15 -17.43 10.21
N VAL A 67 11.31 -16.94 11.14
CA VAL A 67 10.64 -17.74 12.17
C VAL A 67 9.89 -18.95 11.61
N ALA A 68 9.20 -18.79 10.47
CA ALA A 68 8.45 -19.86 9.81
C ALA A 68 9.34 -21.03 9.34
N VAL A 69 10.56 -20.73 8.87
CA VAL A 69 11.53 -21.73 8.41
C VAL A 69 12.16 -22.45 9.60
N THR A 70 12.49 -21.72 10.67
CA THR A 70 12.99 -22.33 11.91
C THR A 70 11.96 -23.26 12.54
N TRP A 71 10.70 -22.86 12.55
CA TRP A 71 9.58 -23.73 12.96
C TRP A 71 9.49 -24.97 12.07
N GLY A 72 9.54 -24.79 10.75
CA GLY A 72 9.49 -25.88 9.78
C GLY A 72 10.62 -26.90 9.97
N ASN A 73 11.85 -26.44 10.19
CA ASN A 73 12.99 -27.32 10.43
C ASN A 73 12.85 -28.15 11.71
N LYS A 74 12.25 -27.59 12.77
CA LYS A 74 12.03 -28.32 14.03
C LYS A 74 10.87 -29.32 13.95
N VAL A 75 9.76 -28.96 13.32
CA VAL A 75 8.54 -29.80 13.29
C VAL A 75 8.58 -30.82 12.16
N LEU A 76 8.94 -30.40 10.95
CA LEU A 76 8.89 -31.23 9.75
C LEU A 76 10.20 -31.99 9.50
N GLY A 77 11.27 -31.65 10.24
CA GLY A 77 12.59 -32.28 10.13
C GLY A 77 13.10 -32.27 8.69
N ARG A 78 13.14 -33.46 8.05
CA ARG A 78 13.62 -33.65 6.68
C ARG A 78 12.79 -32.91 5.61
N TRP A 79 11.56 -32.51 5.93
CA TRP A 79 10.66 -31.76 5.03
C TRP A 79 10.65 -30.25 5.28
N GLY A 80 11.58 -29.71 6.09
CA GLY A 80 11.63 -28.27 6.40
C GLY A 80 11.75 -27.36 5.17
N TRP A 81 12.33 -27.84 4.06
CA TRP A 81 12.45 -27.11 2.80
C TRP A 81 11.09 -26.69 2.20
N VAL A 82 10.02 -27.43 2.48
CA VAL A 82 8.67 -27.12 2.00
C VAL A 82 8.19 -25.78 2.54
N MET A 83 8.53 -25.45 3.81
CA MET A 83 8.16 -24.17 4.41
C MET A 83 8.87 -22.99 3.72
N SER A 84 10.14 -23.15 3.37
CA SER A 84 10.88 -22.13 2.62
C SER A 84 10.28 -21.90 1.23
N VAL A 85 9.91 -22.96 0.52
CA VAL A 85 9.26 -22.86 -0.79
C VAL A 85 7.89 -22.21 -0.69
N ALA A 86 7.07 -22.60 0.30
CA ALA A 86 5.76 -22.01 0.53
C ALA A 86 5.86 -20.51 0.87
N ALA A 87 6.80 -20.12 1.74
CA ALA A 87 7.05 -18.73 2.07
C ALA A 87 7.51 -17.92 0.86
N ALA A 88 8.41 -18.46 0.04
CA ALA A 88 8.89 -17.82 -1.18
C ALA A 88 7.76 -17.63 -2.21
N LEU A 89 6.94 -18.65 -2.44
CA LEU A 89 5.79 -18.58 -3.34
C LEU A 89 4.75 -17.56 -2.86
N SER A 90 4.49 -17.49 -1.55
CA SER A 90 3.57 -16.51 -0.96
C SER A 90 4.09 -15.08 -1.12
N ALA A 91 5.38 -14.85 -0.86
CA ALA A 91 6.02 -13.55 -1.06
C ALA A 91 6.00 -13.13 -2.54
N PHE A 92 6.28 -14.06 -3.45
CA PHE A 92 6.22 -13.84 -4.89
C PHE A 92 4.80 -13.50 -5.37
N GLY A 93 3.79 -14.23 -4.90
CA GLY A 93 2.39 -13.96 -5.20
C GLY A 93 1.94 -12.57 -4.72
N SER A 94 2.34 -12.19 -3.51
CA SER A 94 2.04 -10.88 -2.93
C SER A 94 2.70 -9.74 -3.71
N LEU A 95 3.96 -9.94 -4.12
CA LEU A 95 4.70 -8.99 -4.97
C LEU A 95 4.01 -8.82 -6.33
N ASN A 96 3.65 -9.91 -7.00
CA ASN A 96 2.96 -9.87 -8.29
C ASN A 96 1.62 -9.11 -8.20
N GLY A 97 0.81 -9.35 -7.16
CA GLY A 97 -0.44 -8.61 -6.93
C GLY A 97 -0.20 -7.10 -6.72
N SER A 98 0.86 -6.76 -5.99
CA SER A 98 1.24 -5.37 -5.74
C SER A 98 1.68 -4.64 -7.01
N PHE A 99 2.36 -5.34 -7.93
CA PHE A 99 2.74 -4.79 -9.24
C PHE A 99 1.53 -4.38 -10.10
N PHE A 100 0.47 -5.20 -10.13
CA PHE A 100 -0.76 -4.87 -10.85
C PHE A 100 -1.47 -3.64 -10.27
N SER A 101 -1.57 -3.57 -8.94
CA SER A 101 -2.23 -2.44 -8.27
C SER A 101 -1.42 -1.15 -8.40
N GLY A 102 -0.10 -1.20 -8.21
CA GLY A 102 0.79 -0.03 -8.29
C GLY A 102 0.78 0.61 -9.68
N GLY A 103 0.85 -0.21 -10.74
CA GLY A 103 0.80 0.29 -12.12
C GLY A 103 -0.51 1.03 -12.44
N ARG A 104 -1.65 0.55 -11.94
CA ARG A 104 -2.96 1.19 -12.15
C ARG A 104 -3.06 2.57 -11.50
N VAL A 105 -2.56 2.73 -10.27
CA VAL A 105 -2.60 4.01 -9.55
C VAL A 105 -1.77 5.07 -10.28
N CYS A 106 -0.54 4.74 -10.69
CA CYS A 106 0.30 5.66 -11.46
C CYS A 106 -0.33 6.01 -12.81
N TYR A 107 -0.93 5.04 -13.49
CA TYR A 107 -1.61 5.24 -14.77
C TYR A 107 -2.80 6.20 -14.65
N VAL A 108 -3.66 6.02 -13.64
CA VAL A 108 -4.81 6.91 -13.40
C VAL A 108 -4.35 8.30 -12.97
N ALA A 109 -3.35 8.40 -12.09
CA ALA A 109 -2.79 9.68 -11.65
C ALA A 109 -2.22 10.50 -12.83
N ALA A 110 -1.57 9.83 -13.78
CA ALA A 110 -1.08 10.46 -15.01
C ALA A 110 -2.22 10.91 -15.93
N ARG A 111 -3.31 10.14 -16.03
CA ARG A 111 -4.50 10.52 -16.82
C ARG A 111 -5.24 11.75 -16.30
N GLU A 112 -5.20 11.97 -14.98
CA GLU A 112 -5.74 13.18 -14.34
C GLU A 112 -4.77 14.39 -14.41
N GLY A 113 -3.62 14.23 -15.07
CA GLY A 113 -2.63 15.30 -15.25
C GLY A 113 -1.78 15.59 -14.00
N HIS A 114 -1.79 14.69 -13.02
CA HIS A 114 -0.98 14.82 -11.79
C HIS A 114 0.41 14.18 -11.92
N MET A 115 0.66 13.40 -12.96
CA MET A 115 1.94 12.77 -13.28
C MET A 115 2.26 12.93 -14.77
N PRO A 116 3.53 12.78 -15.19
CA PRO A 116 3.91 12.85 -16.60
C PRO A 116 3.08 11.93 -17.51
N ASP A 117 2.62 12.46 -18.64
CA ASP A 117 1.71 11.77 -19.58
C ASP A 117 2.21 10.41 -20.06
N ILE A 118 3.54 10.19 -20.05
CA ILE A 118 4.13 8.91 -20.43
C ILE A 118 3.70 7.74 -19.54
N LEU A 119 3.42 8.01 -18.27
CA LEU A 119 2.96 7.00 -17.32
C LEU A 119 1.50 6.57 -17.60
N ALA A 120 0.74 7.39 -18.34
CA ALA A 120 -0.60 7.07 -18.82
C ALA A 120 -0.61 6.34 -20.17
N MET A 121 0.55 5.99 -20.74
CA MET A 121 0.61 5.29 -22.03
C MET A 121 0.60 3.76 -21.83
N ALA A 122 -0.02 3.03 -22.76
CA ALA A 122 -0.06 1.57 -22.79
C ALA A 122 0.67 1.00 -24.01
N HIS A 123 1.34 -0.14 -23.83
CA HIS A 123 2.11 -0.79 -24.88
C HIS A 123 1.19 -1.24 -26.03
N MET A 124 1.55 -0.97 -27.28
CA MET A 124 0.66 -1.14 -28.43
C MET A 124 0.21 -2.59 -28.67
N ARG A 125 1.12 -3.58 -28.55
CA ARG A 125 0.81 -5.01 -28.75
C ARG A 125 0.23 -5.73 -27.54
N ARG A 126 0.68 -5.38 -26.33
CA ARG A 126 0.36 -6.13 -25.09
C ARG A 126 -0.65 -5.42 -24.19
N LEU A 127 -1.01 -4.17 -24.48
CA LEU A 127 -1.93 -3.34 -23.71
C LEU A 127 -1.56 -3.20 -22.22
N THR A 128 -0.28 -3.43 -21.89
CA THR A 128 0.25 -3.29 -20.53
C THR A 128 0.82 -1.89 -20.31
N PRO A 129 0.60 -1.27 -19.13
CA PRO A 129 1.18 0.03 -18.80
C PRO A 129 2.67 -0.09 -18.44
N SER A 130 3.53 -0.36 -19.44
CA SER A 130 4.96 -0.62 -19.24
C SER A 130 5.71 0.55 -18.58
N PRO A 131 5.49 1.84 -18.92
CA PRO A 131 6.25 2.93 -18.28
C PRO A 131 5.92 3.07 -16.79
N ALA A 132 4.64 2.90 -16.42
CA ALA A 132 4.21 2.95 -15.02
C ALA A 132 4.81 1.81 -14.19
N LEU A 133 4.89 0.60 -14.74
CA LEU A 133 5.51 -0.55 -14.08
C LEU A 133 7.01 -0.36 -13.90
N ILE A 134 7.71 0.14 -14.93
CA ILE A 134 9.15 0.44 -14.85
C ILE A 134 9.40 1.50 -13.78
N PHE A 135 8.61 2.59 -13.78
CA PHE A 135 8.72 3.65 -12.78
C PHE A 135 8.54 3.12 -11.35
N ASN A 136 7.49 2.34 -11.11
CA ASN A 136 7.26 1.72 -9.80
C ASN A 136 8.42 0.78 -9.39
N THR A 137 9.00 0.04 -10.34
CA THR A 137 10.16 -0.82 -10.10
C THR A 137 11.39 -0.02 -9.70
N VAL A 138 11.69 1.07 -10.42
CA VAL A 138 12.83 1.94 -10.13
C VAL A 138 12.71 2.55 -8.74
N ILE A 139 11.52 3.06 -8.38
CA ILE A 139 11.28 3.60 -7.04
C ILE A 139 11.45 2.52 -5.97
N ALA A 140 10.90 1.32 -6.19
CA ALA A 140 11.06 0.20 -5.26
C ALA A 140 12.54 -0.19 -5.07
N LEU A 141 13.34 -0.19 -6.13
CA LEU A 141 14.78 -0.44 -6.05
C LEU A 141 15.52 0.64 -5.26
N ILE A 142 15.15 1.92 -5.42
CA ILE A 142 15.74 3.03 -4.66
C ILE A 142 15.44 2.87 -3.17
N VAL A 143 14.19 2.55 -2.82
CA VAL A 143 13.75 2.34 -1.42
C VAL A 143 14.38 1.08 -0.81
N LEU A 144 14.88 0.15 -1.63
CA LEU A 144 15.57 -1.06 -1.15
C LEU A 144 17.02 -0.79 -0.72
N ILE A 145 17.70 0.23 -1.27
CA ILE A 145 19.12 0.53 -1.02
C ILE A 145 19.45 0.77 0.48
N PRO A 146 18.61 1.49 1.27
CA PRO A 146 18.84 1.67 2.71
C PRO A 146 18.85 0.37 3.53
N GLY A 147 18.30 -0.73 3.01
CA GLY A 147 18.60 -2.10 3.46
C GLY A 147 17.90 -2.60 4.74
N ASP A 148 17.28 -1.76 5.57
CA ASP A 148 16.56 -2.22 6.76
C ASP A 148 15.05 -2.39 6.53
N PHE A 149 14.58 -3.63 6.69
CA PHE A 149 13.18 -3.98 6.57
C PHE A 149 12.31 -3.33 7.65
N GLN A 150 12.80 -3.26 8.89
CA GLN A 150 12.02 -2.72 10.00
C GLN A 150 11.81 -1.21 9.83
N ALA A 151 12.86 -0.47 9.45
CA ALA A 151 12.77 0.93 9.05
C ALA A 151 11.76 1.15 7.91
N ILE A 152 11.83 0.35 6.83
CA ILE A 152 10.90 0.46 5.69
C ILE A 152 9.45 0.25 6.12
N VAL A 153 9.17 -0.74 6.98
CA VAL A 153 7.81 -1.00 7.48
C VAL A 153 7.32 0.14 8.37
N ASN A 154 8.18 0.71 9.22
CA ASN A 154 7.83 1.87 10.05
C ASN A 154 7.54 3.10 9.18
N PHE A 155 8.40 3.37 8.19
CA PHE A 155 8.24 4.44 7.19
C PHE A 155 6.91 4.32 6.44
N PHE A 156 6.61 3.12 5.92
CA PHE A 156 5.36 2.84 5.22
C PHE A 156 4.15 3.03 6.13
N SER A 157 4.20 2.45 7.33
CA SER A 157 3.08 2.48 8.27
C SER A 157 2.75 3.91 8.69
N PHE A 158 3.75 4.72 9.02
CA PHE A 158 3.56 6.12 9.38
C PHE A 158 2.86 6.90 8.24
N THR A 159 3.38 6.77 7.02
CA THR A 159 2.82 7.44 5.84
C THR A 159 1.39 6.99 5.56
N ALA A 160 1.14 5.67 5.61
CA ALA A 160 -0.19 5.10 5.37
C ALA A 160 -1.21 5.58 6.40
N TRP A 161 -0.86 5.56 7.70
CA TRP A 161 -1.76 6.01 8.77
C TRP A 161 -2.04 7.51 8.71
N PHE A 162 -1.08 8.32 8.29
CA PHE A 162 -1.31 9.74 8.02
C PHE A 162 -2.37 9.93 6.92
N PHE A 163 -2.21 9.29 5.76
CA PHE A 163 -3.19 9.39 4.66
C PHE A 163 -4.54 8.76 4.99
N TYR A 164 -4.58 7.70 5.80
CA TYR A 164 -5.83 7.16 6.33
C TYR A 164 -6.54 8.17 7.23
N GLY A 165 -5.80 8.87 8.10
CA GLY A 165 -6.33 9.97 8.91
C GLY A 165 -6.93 11.10 8.07
N VAL A 166 -6.23 11.53 7.02
CA VAL A 166 -6.71 12.56 6.08
C VAL A 166 -7.98 12.10 5.35
N THR A 167 -8.01 10.86 4.87
CA THR A 167 -9.16 10.29 4.15
C THR A 167 -10.38 10.17 5.05
N VAL A 168 -10.21 9.69 6.28
CA VAL A 168 -11.28 9.56 7.27
C VAL A 168 -11.78 10.93 7.75
N SER A 169 -10.89 11.92 7.87
CA SER A 169 -11.27 13.31 8.14
C SER A 169 -12.12 13.89 7.01
N GLY A 170 -11.75 13.61 5.75
CA GLY A 170 -12.54 13.96 4.57
C GLY A 170 -13.93 13.31 4.58
N LEU A 171 -14.02 12.04 4.98
CA LEU A 171 -15.30 11.34 5.16
C LEU A 171 -16.17 12.02 6.22
N LEU A 172 -15.62 12.37 7.38
CA LEU A 172 -16.34 13.10 8.43
C LEU A 172 -16.81 14.47 7.95
N TYR A 173 -15.94 15.21 7.25
CA TYR A 173 -16.28 16.50 6.66
C TYR A 173 -17.42 16.40 5.64
N LEU A 174 -17.37 15.44 4.74
CA LEU A 174 -18.45 15.17 3.77
C LEU A 174 -19.74 14.74 4.48
N LYS A 175 -19.62 14.01 5.59
CA LYS A 175 -20.77 13.57 6.38
C LYS A 175 -21.54 14.72 7.01
N VAL A 176 -20.83 15.75 7.48
CA VAL A 176 -21.39 16.96 8.09
C VAL A 176 -21.85 17.97 7.05
N LYS A 177 -21.03 18.25 6.02
CA LYS A 177 -21.29 19.35 5.08
C LYS A 177 -22.25 18.99 3.94
N LYS A 178 -22.27 17.72 3.50
CA LYS A 178 -23.12 17.26 2.40
C LYS A 178 -23.91 16.00 2.80
N PRO A 179 -24.91 16.15 3.69
CA PRO A 179 -25.74 15.03 4.14
C PRO A 179 -26.66 14.48 3.05
N GLU A 180 -27.00 15.29 2.04
CA GLU A 180 -27.99 14.95 0.99
C GLU A 180 -27.49 14.01 -0.11
N ILE A 181 -26.19 13.71 -0.15
CA ILE A 181 -25.64 12.79 -1.16
C ILE A 181 -26.16 11.38 -0.86
N PRO A 182 -26.77 10.67 -1.83
CA PRO A 182 -27.21 9.29 -1.63
C PRO A 182 -26.01 8.41 -1.29
N ARG A 183 -26.06 7.75 -0.12
CA ARG A 183 -25.01 6.84 0.35
C ARG A 183 -25.50 5.41 0.34
N THR A 184 -24.90 4.61 -0.54
CA THR A 184 -25.04 3.17 -0.66
C THR A 184 -24.71 2.43 0.67
N ILE A 185 -23.71 2.90 1.41
CA ILE A 185 -23.29 2.30 2.69
C ILE A 185 -23.21 3.39 3.74
N THR A 186 -23.90 3.20 4.87
CA THR A 186 -23.84 4.10 6.02
C THR A 186 -23.16 3.42 7.19
N VAL A 187 -22.03 3.98 7.62
CA VAL A 187 -21.35 3.58 8.86
C VAL A 187 -21.71 4.53 9.99
N PRO A 188 -21.87 4.08 11.24
CA PRO A 188 -22.06 4.97 12.39
C PRO A 188 -20.92 6.00 12.51
N ILE A 189 -21.22 7.24 12.91
CA ILE A 189 -20.21 8.33 13.02
C ILE A 189 -19.09 7.97 14.02
N ILE A 190 -19.42 7.17 15.03
CA ILE A 190 -18.49 6.71 16.05
C ILE A 190 -17.30 5.95 15.42
N VAL A 191 -17.53 5.19 14.34
CA VAL A 191 -16.47 4.37 13.72
C VAL A 191 -15.37 5.25 13.09
N PRO A 192 -15.67 6.20 12.17
CA PRO A 192 -14.67 7.15 11.69
C PRO A 192 -13.96 7.96 12.79
N ILE A 193 -14.65 8.35 13.86
CA ILE A 193 -14.02 9.08 14.98
C ILE A 193 -13.00 8.20 15.69
N LEU A 194 -13.34 6.95 16.00
CA LEU A 194 -12.41 6.01 16.63
C LEU A 194 -11.19 5.74 15.74
N VAL A 195 -11.40 5.57 14.43
CA VAL A 195 -10.29 5.39 13.49
C VAL A 195 -9.41 6.63 13.41
N LEU A 196 -10.00 7.83 13.45
CA LEU A 196 -9.26 9.09 13.44
C LEU A 196 -8.41 9.24 14.72
N LEU A 197 -8.97 8.91 15.88
CA LEU A 197 -8.25 8.90 17.15
C LEU A 197 -7.10 7.87 17.13
N ALA A 198 -7.35 6.68 16.60
CA ALA A 198 -6.33 5.65 16.44
C ALA A 198 -5.22 6.10 15.46
N ALA A 199 -5.58 6.73 14.34
CA ALA A 199 -4.62 7.28 13.39
C ALA A 199 -3.78 8.40 14.02
N ALA A 200 -4.40 9.31 14.76
CA ALA A 200 -3.69 10.38 15.48
C ALA A 200 -2.72 9.80 16.52
N PHE A 201 -3.17 8.82 17.30
CA PHE A 201 -2.31 8.13 18.27
C PHE A 201 -1.14 7.42 17.58
N LEU A 202 -1.41 6.69 16.49
CA LEU A 202 -0.38 5.96 15.74
C LEU A 202 0.60 6.87 15.01
N VAL A 203 0.24 8.10 14.68
CA VAL A 203 1.17 9.09 14.10
C VAL A 203 1.97 9.80 15.20
N LEU A 204 1.34 10.14 16.33
CA LEU A 204 1.98 10.89 17.41
C LEU A 204 2.87 10.03 18.32
N ALA A 205 2.43 8.82 18.67
CA ALA A 205 3.15 7.97 19.61
C ALA A 205 4.60 7.66 19.17
N PRO A 206 4.88 7.30 17.89
CA PRO A 206 6.26 7.08 17.45
C PRO A 206 7.12 8.34 17.48
N ILE A 207 6.54 9.52 17.21
CA ILE A 207 7.26 10.80 17.27
C ILE A 207 7.68 11.13 18.71
N ILE A 208 6.86 10.75 19.69
CA ILE A 208 7.08 11.04 21.11
C ILE A 208 7.99 9.99 21.76
N ASP A 209 7.74 8.71 21.51
CA ASP A 209 8.42 7.59 22.18
C ASP A 209 9.83 7.33 21.63
N ASP A 210 10.04 7.46 20.31
CA ASP A 210 11.34 7.23 19.67
C ASP A 210 11.50 8.15 18.45
N PRO A 211 11.92 9.42 18.67
CA PRO A 211 12.06 10.42 17.60
C PRO A 211 13.22 10.07 16.67
N GLN A 212 12.96 9.20 15.71
CA GLN A 212 13.91 8.83 14.67
C GLN A 212 13.90 9.86 13.53
N ILE A 213 15.08 10.09 12.93
CA ILE A 213 15.26 10.99 11.79
C ILE A 213 14.40 10.55 10.58
N GLU A 214 14.06 9.26 10.51
CA GLU A 214 13.19 8.70 9.48
C GLU A 214 11.84 9.42 9.37
N TYR A 215 11.20 9.78 10.49
CA TYR A 215 9.92 10.49 10.49
C TYR A 215 10.04 11.92 9.95
N LEU A 216 11.19 12.56 10.18
CA LEU A 216 11.51 13.86 9.59
C LEU A 216 11.68 13.73 8.08
N TYR A 217 12.41 12.71 7.60
CA TYR A 217 12.54 12.45 6.16
C TYR A 217 11.19 12.19 5.50
N VAL A 218 10.29 11.44 6.14
CA VAL A 218 8.94 11.19 5.60
C VAL A 218 8.16 12.49 5.50
N THR A 219 8.18 13.30 6.56
CA THR A 219 7.44 14.57 6.60
C THR A 219 7.97 15.52 5.53
N LEU A 220 9.29 15.63 5.39
CA LEU A 220 9.93 16.42 4.33
C LEU A 220 9.60 15.87 2.94
N PHE A 221 9.57 14.54 2.76
CA PHE A 221 9.19 13.91 1.51
C PHE A 221 7.73 14.22 1.14
N MET A 222 6.79 14.13 2.09
CA MET A 222 5.39 14.51 1.90
C MET A 222 5.25 16.00 1.53
N LEU A 223 5.98 16.88 2.22
CA LEU A 223 5.99 18.32 1.93
C LEU A 223 6.64 18.63 0.58
N SER A 224 7.66 17.86 0.15
CA SER A 224 8.27 18.01 -1.16
C SER A 224 7.27 17.78 -2.30
N GLY A 225 6.25 16.95 -2.07
CA GLY A 225 5.14 16.77 -3.00
C GLY A 225 4.38 18.07 -3.28
N ILE A 226 4.22 18.95 -2.29
CA ILE A 226 3.61 20.28 -2.46
C ILE A 226 4.51 21.19 -3.30
N VAL A 227 5.82 21.13 -3.06
CA VAL A 227 6.83 21.91 -3.78
C VAL A 227 6.90 21.50 -5.26
N ILE A 228 6.63 20.23 -5.58
CA ILE A 228 6.54 19.74 -6.97
C ILE A 228 5.16 20.06 -7.57
N TYR A 229 4.08 19.96 -6.79
CA TYR A 229 2.71 20.21 -7.27
C TYR A 229 2.50 21.64 -7.78
N ILE A 230 2.99 22.65 -7.05
CA ILE A 230 2.79 24.06 -7.40
C ILE A 230 3.40 24.44 -8.78
N PRO A 231 4.68 24.16 -9.09
CA PRO A 231 5.27 24.51 -10.39
C PRO A 231 4.74 23.66 -11.55
N PHE A 232 4.60 22.35 -11.37
CA PHE A 232 4.26 21.47 -12.49
C PHE A 232 2.75 21.41 -12.80
N ILE A 233 1.89 21.43 -11.78
CA ILE A 233 0.43 21.26 -11.96
C ILE A 233 -0.28 22.62 -11.89
N HIS A 234 0.03 23.46 -10.90
CA HIS A 234 -0.65 24.75 -10.75
C HIS A 234 -0.13 25.82 -11.73
N LEU A 235 1.19 25.91 -11.91
CA LEU A 235 1.83 26.87 -12.82
C LEU A 235 2.04 26.34 -14.25
N LYS A 236 1.74 25.06 -14.50
CA LYS A 236 1.91 24.39 -15.82
C LYS A 236 3.27 24.66 -16.48
N LEU A 237 4.33 24.76 -15.68
CA LEU A 237 5.69 24.80 -16.20
C LEU A 237 6.05 23.39 -16.67
N PHE A 238 5.70 23.07 -17.92
CA PHE A 238 6.19 21.88 -18.61
C PHE A 238 7.50 22.26 -19.34
N PRO A 239 8.69 21.89 -18.82
CA PRO A 239 9.92 22.10 -19.56
C PRO A 239 9.83 21.40 -20.92
N GLY A 240 10.18 22.09 -22.01
CA GLY A 240 10.24 21.46 -23.35
C GLY A 240 11.18 20.25 -23.44
N LEU A 241 12.06 20.05 -22.45
CA LEU A 241 12.89 18.85 -22.28
C LEU A 241 12.05 17.59 -21.99
N LEU A 242 10.97 17.71 -21.20
CA LEU A 242 10.08 16.59 -20.88
C LEU A 242 9.38 16.06 -22.12
N ASN A 243 8.98 16.94 -23.06
CA ASN A 243 8.36 16.49 -24.32
C ASN A 243 9.33 15.70 -25.19
N LYS A 244 10.60 16.12 -25.29
CA LYS A 244 11.63 15.37 -26.03
C LYS A 244 11.90 14.01 -25.40
N LEU A 245 12.00 13.96 -24.07
CA LEU A 245 12.17 12.71 -23.31
C LEU A 245 10.97 11.79 -23.49
N THR A 246 9.75 12.33 -23.41
CA THR A 246 8.51 11.57 -23.60
C THR A 246 8.45 10.95 -24.98
N VAL A 247 8.77 11.70 -26.06
CA VAL A 247 8.78 11.15 -27.42
C VAL A 247 9.86 10.07 -27.60
N PHE A 248 11.05 10.28 -27.04
CA PHE A 248 12.12 9.27 -27.08
C PHE A 248 11.68 7.97 -26.38
N LEU A 249 11.16 8.07 -25.16
CA LEU A 249 10.70 6.93 -24.39
C LEU A 249 9.47 6.26 -25.02
N GLN A 250 8.60 7.03 -25.67
CA GLN A 250 7.45 6.51 -26.42
C GLN A 250 7.88 5.60 -27.58
N LEU A 251 8.88 6.04 -28.35
CA LEU A 251 9.46 5.26 -29.44
C LEU A 251 10.24 4.05 -28.90
N PHE A 252 11.01 4.22 -27.82
CA PHE A 252 11.81 3.15 -27.23
C PHE A 252 10.96 2.02 -26.64
N LEU A 253 9.83 2.36 -26.01
CA LEU A 253 8.96 1.41 -25.31
C LEU A 253 7.74 0.96 -26.14
N GLU A 254 7.61 1.40 -27.40
CA GLU A 254 6.45 1.14 -28.28
C GLU A 254 5.08 1.39 -27.61
N VAL A 255 4.96 2.56 -26.98
CA VAL A 255 3.80 2.91 -26.14
C VAL A 255 2.94 3.95 -26.85
N ALA A 256 1.63 3.85 -26.70
CA ALA A 256 0.68 4.81 -27.24
C ALA A 256 -0.23 5.37 -26.13
N PRO A 257 -0.66 6.64 -26.24
CA PRO A 257 -1.67 7.18 -25.36
C PRO A 257 -2.99 6.41 -25.55
N THR A 258 -3.59 5.97 -24.45
CA THR A 258 -4.90 5.31 -24.47
C THR A 258 -5.99 6.37 -24.70
N ALA A 259 -6.89 6.13 -25.65
CA ALA A 259 -8.04 7.01 -25.88
C ALA A 259 -8.84 7.17 -24.57
N LYS A 260 -9.16 8.42 -24.23
CA LYS A 260 -10.06 8.75 -23.14
C LYS A 260 -11.46 8.34 -23.63
N ASN A 261 -11.94 7.16 -23.23
CA ASN A 261 -13.37 6.85 -23.37
C ASN A 261 -14.08 7.87 -22.46
N LEU A 262 -14.62 8.91 -23.10
CA LEU A 262 -15.53 9.89 -22.53
C LEU A 262 -16.90 9.26 -22.34
#